data_AF-A0A1X9YKU1-F1
#
_entry.id   AF-A0A1X9YKU1-F1
#
_cell.length_a   1.000
_cell.length_b   1.000
_cell.length_c   1.000
_cell.angle_alpha   90.00
_cell.angle_beta   90.00
_cell.angle_gamma   90.00
#
_symmetry.space_group_name_H-M   'P 1'
#
loop_
_entity.id
_entity.type
_entity.pdbx_description
1 polymer ?
#
loop_
_entity_poly.entity_id
_entity_poly.type
_entity_poly.pdbx_seq_one_letter_code
_entity_poly.pdbx_strand_id
1 'polypeptide(L)'
;MSHKGFFGVGGRSAIKGFQPAPQGATLLGDKGYDSNAIWEAAARKNVWANIPARSNRRQRFVFSGWVYRQRNLVERFFNRIKHFRGIAIRYDKCPENYLAAV
;
A
#
# COMPACT_ATOMS: atom_id res chain seq x y z
N MET A 1 17.93 2.07 -18.05
CA MET A 1 16.48 2.37 -17.90
C MET A 1 15.87 1.31 -16.97
N SER A 2 16.05 1.48 -15.65
CA SER A 2 15.71 0.44 -14.67
C SER A 2 14.27 0.59 -14.20
N HIS A 3 13.41 -0.36 -14.57
CA HIS A 3 12.03 -0.44 -14.11
C HIS A 3 12.02 -0.71 -12.60
N LYS A 4 11.74 0.31 -11.77
CA LYS A 4 11.52 0.13 -10.34
C LYS A 4 10.08 -0.35 -10.13
N GLY A 5 9.90 -1.66 -10.03
CA GLY A 5 8.63 -2.28 -9.70
C GLY A 5 8.17 -1.88 -8.29
N PHE A 6 6.95 -1.36 -8.20
CA PHE A 6 6.28 -0.94 -6.98
C PHE A 6 5.38 -2.10 -6.49
N PHE A 7 5.64 -2.65 -5.31
CA PHE A 7 4.79 -3.69 -4.70
C PHE A 7 4.42 -3.27 -3.27
N GLY A 8 3.14 -3.00 -3.04
CA GLY A 8 2.57 -2.70 -1.71
C GLY A 8 1.64 -3.83 -1.27
N VAL A 9 1.79 -4.33 -0.03
CA VAL A 9 0.93 -5.39 0.51
C VAL A 9 0.50 -5.12 1.97
N GLY A 10 -0.84 -5.12 2.14
CA GLY A 10 -1.73 -5.37 3.28
C GLY A 10 -1.22 -6.05 4.57
N GLY A 11 -1.52 -5.50 5.75
CA GLY A 11 -0.91 -5.82 7.06
C GLY A 11 -1.13 -7.24 7.59
N ARG A 12 -0.39 -7.58 8.67
CA ARG A 12 -0.29 -8.85 9.47
C ARG A 12 -0.15 -10.17 8.70
N SER A 13 -0.83 -10.35 7.57
CA SER A 13 -0.65 -11.40 6.55
C SER A 13 0.49 -11.07 5.55
N ALA A 14 1.07 -9.87 5.63
CA ALA A 14 2.14 -9.38 4.75
C ALA A 14 3.40 -10.25 4.72
N ILE A 15 3.70 -10.97 5.80
CA ILE A 15 4.90 -11.84 5.88
C ILE A 15 4.81 -13.05 4.94
N LYS A 16 3.59 -13.55 4.67
CA LYS A 16 3.33 -14.58 3.64
C LYS A 16 3.12 -13.99 2.24
N GLY A 17 2.59 -12.77 2.16
CA GLY A 17 2.33 -12.05 0.91
C GLY A 17 3.54 -11.32 0.31
N PHE A 18 4.70 -11.33 0.96
CA PHE A 18 5.94 -10.83 0.38
C PHE A 18 6.39 -11.79 -0.73
N GLN A 19 5.77 -11.66 -1.91
CA GLN A 19 6.28 -12.18 -3.17
C GLN A 19 7.74 -11.70 -3.35
N PRO A 20 8.62 -12.47 -3.99
CA PRO A 20 10.01 -12.07 -4.16
C PRO A 20 10.07 -10.74 -4.92
N ALA A 21 10.34 -9.65 -4.18
CA ALA A 21 10.64 -8.38 -4.80
C ALA A 21 12.02 -8.52 -5.48
N PRO A 22 12.18 -8.05 -6.73
CA PRO A 22 13.46 -8.09 -7.39
C PRO A 22 14.53 -7.37 -6.55
N GLN A 23 15.75 -7.89 -6.58
CA GLN A 23 16.86 -7.34 -5.80
C GLN A 23 17.06 -5.86 -6.13
N GLY A 24 17.16 -5.01 -5.10
CA GLY A 24 17.23 -3.55 -5.26
C GLY A 24 15.88 -2.82 -5.36
N ALA A 25 14.75 -3.53 -5.20
CA ALA A 25 13.44 -2.89 -5.08
C ALA A 25 13.32 -2.03 -3.81
N THR A 26 12.37 -1.09 -3.83
CA THR A 26 12.01 -0.27 -2.66
C THR A 26 10.61 -0.68 -2.20
N LEU A 27 10.50 -1.10 -0.94
CA LEU A 27 9.23 -1.40 -0.30
C LEU A 27 8.56 -0.09 0.15
N LEU A 28 7.35 0.15 -0.34
CA LEU A 28 6.52 1.28 0.06
C LEU A 28 5.33 0.77 0.87
N GLY A 29 5.10 1.39 2.02
CA GLY A 29 4.07 0.96 2.94
C GLY A 29 3.58 2.10 3.81
N ASP A 30 2.39 1.92 4.35
CA ASP A 30 1.74 2.89 5.22
C ASP A 30 2.40 2.87 6.60
N LYS A 31 2.17 3.92 7.39
CA LYS A 31 2.61 4.00 8.80
C LYS A 31 2.15 2.81 9.65
N GLY A 32 1.01 2.19 9.30
CA GLY A 32 0.51 0.97 9.93
C GLY A 32 1.43 -0.26 9.78
N TYR A 33 2.36 -0.24 8.82
CA TYR A 33 3.30 -1.32 8.53
C TYR A 33 4.66 -1.15 9.20
N ASP A 34 4.84 -0.08 9.98
CA ASP A 34 6.04 0.07 10.79
C ASP A 34 6.01 -0.94 11.96
N SER A 35 6.62 -2.10 11.71
CA SER A 35 6.81 -3.18 12.67
C SER A 35 8.19 -3.79 12.48
N ASN A 36 8.80 -4.27 13.57
CA ASN A 36 10.15 -4.87 13.51
C ASN A 36 10.21 -6.07 12.55
N ALA A 37 9.17 -6.91 12.54
CA ALA A 37 9.08 -8.05 11.64
C ALA A 37 9.16 -7.64 10.15
N ILE A 38 8.58 -6.50 9.78
CA ILE A 38 8.62 -5.99 8.40
C ILE A 38 10.03 -5.47 8.07
N TRP A 39 10.67 -4.78 9.00
CA TRP A 39 12.06 -4.32 8.84
C TRP A 39 13.04 -5.50 8.72
N GLU A 40 12.91 -6.52 9.57
CA GLU A 40 13.73 -7.73 9.53
C GLU A 40 13.52 -8.53 8.24
N ALA A 41 12.27 -8.59 7.75
CA ALA A 41 11.98 -9.23 6.47
C ALA A 41 12.57 -8.44 5.27
N ALA A 42 12.50 -7.11 5.31
CA ALA A 42 13.09 -6.25 4.28
C ALA A 42 14.62 -6.34 4.27
N ALA A 43 15.25 -6.33 5.46
CA ALA A 43 16.68 -6.48 5.63
C ALA A 43 17.18 -7.83 5.10
N ARG A 44 16.50 -8.94 5.45
CA ARG A 44 16.84 -10.29 4.93
C ARG A 44 16.78 -10.40 3.42
N LYS A 45 15.97 -9.56 2.76
CA LYS A 45 15.78 -9.56 1.31
C LYS A 45 16.55 -8.45 0.60
N ASN A 46 17.40 -7.71 1.33
CA ASN A 46 18.16 -6.56 0.83
C ASN A 46 17.29 -5.53 0.08
N VAL A 47 16.10 -5.27 0.62
CA VAL A 47 15.12 -4.32 0.08
C VAL A 47 15.06 -3.11 1.00
N TRP A 48 15.12 -1.91 0.43
CA TRP A 48 14.96 -0.70 1.22
C TRP A 48 13.48 -0.45 1.52
N ALA A 49 13.10 -0.38 2.80
CA ALA A 49 11.74 -0.05 3.21
C ALA A 49 11.58 1.46 3.45
N ASN A 50 10.80 2.12 2.59
CA ASN A 50 10.42 3.52 2.71
C ASN A 50 9.04 3.65 3.40
N ILE A 51 9.01 3.35 4.70
CA ILE A 51 7.80 3.35 5.52
C ILE A 51 7.89 4.48 6.55
N PRO A 52 6.87 5.34 6.71
CA PRO A 52 6.86 6.35 7.76
C PRO A 52 6.89 5.70 9.14
N ALA A 53 7.76 6.20 10.02
CA ALA A 53 7.83 5.72 11.40
C ALA A 53 6.56 6.08 12.19
N ARG A 54 6.13 5.18 13.08
CA ARG A 54 5.10 5.44 14.09
C ARG A 54 5.59 6.46 15.10
N SER A 55 4.67 7.19 15.72
CA SER A 55 5.00 8.22 16.72
C SER A 55 5.69 7.66 17.96
N ASN A 56 5.42 6.40 18.31
CA ASN A 56 6.04 5.69 19.44
C ASN A 56 7.35 4.97 19.08
N ARG A 57 7.84 5.11 17.85
CA ARG A 57 9.08 4.47 17.39
C ARG A 57 10.29 5.21 17.94
N ARG A 58 11.09 4.54 18.78
CA ARG A 58 12.35 5.09 19.32
C ARG A 58 13.46 5.22 18.27
N GLN A 59 13.53 4.28 17.33
CA GLN A 59 14.55 4.23 16.29
C GLN A 59 14.01 4.84 14.99
N ARG A 60 14.63 5.92 14.51
CA ARG A 60 14.29 6.53 13.21
C ARG A 60 15.11 5.89 12.10
N PHE A 61 14.47 5.61 10.97
CA PHE A 61 15.11 5.10 9.76
C PHE A 61 15.09 6.13 8.64
N VAL A 62 15.94 5.92 7.64
CA VAL A 62 16.01 6.78 6.46
C VAL A 62 14.70 6.69 5.69
N PHE A 63 14.03 7.84 5.53
CA PHE A 63 12.75 7.99 4.86
C PHE A 63 12.83 9.08 3.80
N SER A 64 12.34 8.79 2.60
CA SER A 64 12.18 9.74 1.52
C SER A 64 10.69 10.06 1.29
N GLY A 65 10.33 11.31 1.58
CA GLY A 65 8.98 11.82 1.28
C GLY A 65 8.68 11.89 -0.22
N TRP A 66 9.71 12.01 -1.08
CA TRP A 66 9.52 11.98 -2.53
C TRP A 66 9.09 10.61 -3.02
N VAL A 67 9.74 9.54 -2.55
CA VAL A 67 9.35 8.16 -2.89
C VAL A 67 7.98 7.84 -2.28
N TYR A 68 7.70 8.31 -1.06
CA TYR A 68 6.40 8.09 -0.41
C TYR A 68 5.22 8.72 -1.17
N ARG A 69 5.44 9.88 -1.83
CA ARG A 69 4.41 10.53 -2.67
C ARG A 69 3.94 9.65 -3.83
N GLN A 70 4.74 8.68 -4.29
CA GLN A 70 4.33 7.76 -5.36
C GLN A 70 3.14 6.87 -4.97
N ARG A 71 2.87 6.69 -3.65
CA ARG A 71 1.69 5.93 -3.17
C ARG A 71 0.37 6.54 -3.64
N ASN A 72 0.31 7.86 -3.81
CA ASN A 72 -0.90 8.56 -4.28
C ASN A 72 -1.35 8.09 -5.67
N LEU A 73 -0.43 7.68 -6.55
CA LEU A 73 -0.80 7.13 -7.86
C LEU A 73 -1.56 5.80 -7.71
N VAL A 74 -1.07 4.93 -6.84
CA VAL A 74 -1.68 3.64 -6.54
C VAL A 74 -3.03 3.82 -5.83
N GLU A 75 -3.11 4.75 -4.89
CA GLU A 75 -4.37 5.10 -4.22
C GLU A 75 -5.43 5.62 -5.19
N ARG A 76 -5.05 6.55 -6.08
CA ARG A 76 -5.95 7.07 -7.12
C ARG A 76 -6.43 5.98 -8.06
N PHE A 77 -5.55 5.03 -8.42
CA PHE A 77 -5.92 3.87 -9.23
C PHE A 77 -6.96 2.99 -8.53
N PHE A 78 -6.73 2.60 -7.27
CA PHE A 78 -7.69 1.78 -6.53
C PHE A 78 -8.98 2.53 -6.22
N ASN A 79 -8.93 3.83 -5.93
CA ASN A 79 -10.13 4.64 -5.74
C ASN A 79 -10.97 4.67 -7.01
N ARG A 80 -10.35 4.81 -8.18
CA ARG A 80 -11.06 4.73 -9.47
C ARG A 80 -11.73 3.37 -9.65
N ILE A 81 -11.04 2.26 -9.38
CA ILE A 81 -11.64 0.92 -9.43
C ILE A 81 -12.83 0.81 -8.46
N LYS A 82 -12.69 1.32 -7.24
CA LYS A 82 -13.76 1.31 -6.22
C LYS A 82 -14.98 2.11 -6.66
N HIS A 83 -14.79 3.27 -7.31
CA HIS A 83 -15.89 4.05 -7.87
C HIS A 83 -16.69 3.24 -8.90
N PHE A 84 -16.01 2.50 -9.78
CA PHE A 84 -16.67 1.66 -10.78
C PHE A 84 -17.26 0.36 -10.22
N ARG A 85 -16.89 -0.05 -9.00
CA ARG A 85 -17.39 -1.27 -8.36
C ARG A 85 -18.90 -1.22 -8.08
N GLY A 86 -19.45 -0.04 -7.77
CA GLY A 86 -20.90 0.15 -7.58
C GLY A 86 -21.69 -0.05 -8.88
N ILE A 87 -21.15 0.43 -10.00
CA ILE A 87 -21.74 0.27 -11.34
C ILE A 87 -21.65 -1.20 -11.79
N ALA A 88 -20.49 -1.83 -11.61
CA ALA A 88 -20.24 -3.20 -12.05
C ALA A 88 -21.12 -4.24 -11.35
N ILE A 89 -21.50 -4.01 -10.09
CA ILE A 89 -22.28 -4.97 -9.28
C ILE A 89 -23.81 -4.68 -9.35
N ARG A 90 -24.26 -3.59 -10.01
CA ARG A 90 -25.68 -3.20 -10.14
C ARG A 90 -26.47 -3.07 -8.82
N TYR A 91 -25.88 -2.53 -7.75
CA TYR A 91 -26.65 -2.20 -6.53
C TYR A 91 -27.69 -1.07 -6.75
N ASP A 92 -27.51 -0.29 -7.81
CA ASP A 92 -28.32 0.89 -8.15
C ASP A 92 -29.70 0.56 -8.76
N LYS A 93 -30.06 -0.74 -8.83
CA LYS A 93 -31.34 -1.20 -9.41
C LYS A 93 -32.30 -1.81 -8.38
N CYS A 94 -32.03 -1.62 -7.08
CA CYS A 94 -33.03 -1.87 -6.04
C CYS A 94 -33.92 -0.63 -5.92
N PRO A 95 -35.25 -0.74 -6.14
CA PRO A 95 -36.17 0.39 -6.04
C PRO A 95 -36.10 1.14 -4.71
N GLU A 96 -35.70 0.46 -3.63
CA GLU A 96 -35.59 1.04 -2.29
C GLU A 96 -34.47 2.07 -2.17
N ASN A 97 -33.39 1.97 -2.97
CA ASN A 97 -32.24 2.87 -2.91
C ASN A 97 -32.37 4.11 -3.81
N TYR A 98 -33.26 4.07 -4.80
CA TYR A 98 -33.46 5.19 -5.75
C TYR A 98 -34.06 6.43 -5.09
N LEU A 99 -34.89 6.26 -4.05
CA LEU A 99 -35.54 7.35 -3.32
C LEU A 99 -34.63 8.02 -2.27
N ALA A 100 -33.50 7.40 -1.90
CA ALA A 100 -32.56 7.95 -0.92
C ALA A 100 -31.46 8.83 -1.55
N ALA A 101 -31.43 8.92 -2.88
CA ALA A 101 -30.44 9.67 -3.66
C ALA A 101 -30.97 11.00 -4.22
N VAL A 102 -32.19 11.43 -3.82
CA VAL A 102 -32.78 12.75 -4.10
C VAL A 102 -32.69 13.63 -2.86
#